data_AF-A0A963Z7N9-F1
#
_entry.id   AF-A0A963Z7N9-F1
#
_cell.length_a   1.000
_cell.length_b   1.000
_cell.length_c   1.000
_cell.angle_alpha   90.00
_cell.angle_beta   90.00
_cell.angle_gamma   90.00
#
_symmetry.space_group_name_H-M   'P 1'
#
loop_
_entity.id
_entity.type
_entity.pdbx_description
1 polymer ?
#
loop_
_entity_poly.entity_id
_entity_poly.type
_entity_poly.pdbx_seq_one_letter_code
_entity_poly.pdbx_strand_id
1 'polypeptide(L)'
;MTKAPIVVVEAEFSLDEIAAALKLLPGDVLSKFRDPRITSWFAEIWGERLFGYKKHTSSNHPGSDGAMSLGDIGRFDISVRCFNTNGIKFQKSKFIGSGRRATPDDLLESLESVECYVVVDLRQFPLLRFYPIDSKLLLRLVRQGKLTASGITSKRFDAWIAESFFTTTHRISLGQETGALG
;
A
#
# COMPACT_ATOMS: atom_id res chain seq x y z
N MET A 1 -23.94 -12.06 2.48
CA MET A 1 -23.03 -11.33 3.38
C MET A 1 -23.10 -9.86 3.02
N THR A 2 -23.27 -8.98 4.00
CA THR A 2 -23.24 -7.54 3.79
C THR A 2 -21.80 -7.10 3.49
N LYS A 3 -21.59 -6.32 2.42
CA LYS A 3 -20.26 -5.80 2.09
C LYS A 3 -19.86 -4.73 3.11
N ALA A 4 -18.59 -4.72 3.53
CA ALA A 4 -18.07 -3.69 4.42
C ALA A 4 -17.73 -2.41 3.62
N PRO A 5 -17.90 -1.20 4.15
CA PRO A 5 -17.46 0.00 3.45
C PRO A 5 -15.92 0.04 3.38
N ILE A 6 -15.39 0.55 2.27
CA ILE A 6 -13.98 0.95 2.16
C ILE A 6 -13.88 2.26 1.39
N VAL A 7 -13.02 3.16 1.88
CA VAL A 7 -12.67 4.39 1.17
C VAL A 7 -11.36 4.16 0.43
N VAL A 8 -11.38 4.28 -0.88
CA VAL A 8 -10.20 4.22 -1.74
C VAL A 8 -9.82 5.63 -2.12
N VAL A 9 -8.58 6.00 -1.81
CA VAL A 9 -8.05 7.30 -2.20
C VAL A 9 -7.42 7.18 -3.57
N GLU A 10 -7.82 8.04 -4.49
CA GLU A 10 -7.25 8.16 -5.83
C GLU A 10 -6.42 9.44 -5.93
N ALA A 11 -5.18 9.31 -6.41
CA ALA A 11 -4.31 10.46 -6.67
C ALA A 11 -3.79 10.37 -8.10
N GLU A 12 -4.01 11.42 -8.88
CA GLU A 12 -3.55 11.52 -10.26
C GLU A 12 -2.40 12.51 -10.36
N PHE A 13 -1.33 12.10 -11.03
CA PHE A 13 -0.12 12.90 -11.20
C PHE A 13 -0.01 13.45 -12.62
N SER A 14 0.55 14.64 -12.76
CA SER A 14 0.98 15.14 -14.07
C SER A 14 2.29 14.47 -14.50
N LEU A 15 2.24 13.64 -15.54
CA LEU A 15 3.44 13.04 -16.12
C LEU A 15 4.42 14.10 -16.63
N ASP A 16 3.90 15.17 -17.22
CA ASP A 16 4.72 16.25 -17.79
C ASP A 16 5.46 17.02 -16.70
N GLU A 17 4.82 17.28 -15.56
CA GLU A 17 5.47 17.94 -14.42
C GLU A 17 6.58 17.06 -13.81
N ILE A 18 6.31 15.77 -13.62
CA ILE A 18 7.33 14.83 -13.12
C ILE A 18 8.48 14.71 -14.12
N ALA A 19 8.17 14.59 -15.41
CA ALA A 19 9.15 14.48 -16.48
C ALA A 19 10.05 15.72 -16.55
N ALA A 20 9.46 16.92 -16.50
CA ALA A 20 10.20 18.18 -16.46
C ALA A 20 11.10 18.27 -15.22
N ALA A 21 10.58 17.93 -14.03
CA ALA A 21 11.34 17.97 -12.78
C ALA A 21 12.53 16.99 -12.77
N LEU A 22 12.37 15.81 -13.35
CA LEU A 22 13.40 14.78 -13.43
C LEU A 22 14.30 14.89 -14.67
N LYS A 23 14.00 15.81 -15.59
CA LYS A 23 14.65 15.94 -16.91
C LYS A 23 14.59 14.63 -17.72
N LEU A 24 13.43 13.99 -17.72
CA LEU A 24 13.15 12.74 -18.43
C LEU A 24 12.04 12.95 -19.47
N LEU A 25 11.84 11.97 -20.35
CA LEU A 25 10.66 11.92 -21.21
C LEU A 25 9.45 11.40 -20.40
N PRO A 26 8.21 11.86 -20.68
CA PRO A 26 7.01 11.35 -19.99
C PRO A 26 6.84 9.83 -20.08
N GLY A 27 7.24 9.21 -21.19
CA GLY A 27 7.21 7.76 -21.36
C GLY A 27 8.15 7.00 -20.42
N ASP A 28 9.35 7.56 -20.16
CA ASP A 28 10.30 6.98 -19.20
C ASP A 28 9.77 7.07 -17.77
N VAL A 29 9.18 8.21 -17.42
CA VAL A 29 8.50 8.40 -16.13
C VAL A 29 7.39 7.37 -15.94
N LEU A 30 6.49 7.24 -16.92
CA LEU A 30 5.40 6.27 -16.89
C LEU A 30 5.91 4.85 -16.68
N SER A 31 6.95 4.43 -17.41
CA SER A 31 7.54 3.11 -17.29
C SER A 31 8.17 2.87 -15.92
N LYS A 32 8.97 3.83 -15.42
CA LYS A 32 9.69 3.72 -14.15
C LYS A 32 8.76 3.75 -12.94
N PHE A 33 7.72 4.61 -12.96
CA PHE A 33 6.81 4.74 -11.83
C PHE A 33 5.79 3.58 -11.72
N ARG A 34 5.69 2.73 -12.75
CA ARG A 34 4.99 1.44 -12.65
C ARG A 34 5.83 0.34 -12.00
N ASP A 35 7.13 0.55 -11.80
CA ASP A 35 8.00 -0.41 -11.10
C ASP A 35 7.92 -0.18 -9.58
N PRO A 36 7.33 -1.11 -8.81
CA PRO A 36 7.23 -0.94 -7.35
C PRO A 36 8.58 -0.88 -6.64
N ARG A 37 9.67 -1.37 -7.26
CA ARG A 37 11.02 -1.24 -6.70
C ARG A 37 11.50 0.20 -6.66
N ILE A 38 10.95 1.05 -7.53
CA ILE A 38 11.23 2.48 -7.59
C ILE A 38 10.17 3.23 -6.79
N THR A 39 8.89 2.92 -7.03
CA THR A 39 7.79 3.75 -6.53
C THR A 39 7.42 3.51 -5.07
N SER A 40 7.81 2.37 -4.48
CA SER A 40 7.47 2.05 -3.08
C SER A 40 7.92 3.13 -2.09
N TRP A 41 9.09 3.73 -2.31
CA TRP A 41 9.63 4.75 -1.41
C TRP A 41 8.81 6.03 -1.43
N PHE A 42 8.31 6.41 -2.62
CA PHE A 42 7.40 7.52 -2.79
C PHE A 42 6.02 7.21 -2.23
N ALA A 43 5.55 5.98 -2.39
CA ALA A 43 4.25 5.55 -1.90
C ALA A 43 4.11 5.68 -0.38
N GLU A 44 5.19 5.43 0.37
CA GLU A 44 5.23 5.68 1.82
C GLU A 44 5.09 7.17 2.18
N ILE A 45 5.73 8.06 1.41
CA ILE A 45 5.66 9.51 1.59
C ILE A 45 4.27 10.04 1.23
N TRP A 46 3.70 9.56 0.11
CA TRP A 46 2.34 9.91 -0.29
C TRP A 46 1.34 9.40 0.74
N GLY A 47 1.48 8.18 1.23
CA GLY A 47 0.61 7.64 2.26
C GLY A 47 0.64 8.48 3.55
N GLU A 48 1.81 8.94 4.01
CA GLU A 48 1.90 9.84 5.17
C GLU A 48 1.07 11.11 4.95
N ARG A 49 1.17 11.74 3.77
CA ARG A 49 0.41 12.96 3.45
C ARG A 49 -1.09 12.71 3.34
N LEU A 50 -1.48 11.57 2.78
CA LEU A 50 -2.88 11.23 2.51
C LEU A 50 -3.64 10.73 3.73
N PHE A 51 -2.96 9.98 4.62
CA PHE A 51 -3.58 9.30 5.76
C PHE A 51 -3.12 9.84 7.11
N GLY A 52 -2.24 10.84 7.15
CA GLY A 52 -1.84 11.55 8.37
C GLY A 52 -0.92 10.77 9.32
N TYR A 53 -0.47 9.57 8.95
CA TYR A 53 0.53 8.84 9.74
C TYR A 53 1.93 9.42 9.54
N LYS A 54 2.84 9.15 10.48
CA LYS A 54 4.26 9.52 10.36
C LYS A 54 5.08 8.35 9.85
N LYS A 55 5.73 8.53 8.70
CA LYS A 55 6.69 7.54 8.20
C LYS A 55 7.88 7.44 9.15
N HIS A 56 8.37 6.23 9.38
CA HIS A 56 9.58 6.05 10.19
C HIS A 56 10.83 6.58 9.46
N THR A 57 11.71 7.25 10.18
CA THR A 57 12.92 7.85 9.59
C THR A 57 13.92 6.80 9.10
N SER A 58 13.94 5.62 9.72
CA SER A 58 14.77 4.49 9.32
C SER A 58 14.01 3.56 8.39
N SER A 59 14.55 3.33 7.19
CA SER A 59 14.06 2.30 6.26
C SER A 59 14.18 0.86 6.79
N ASN A 60 14.94 0.68 7.88
CA ASN A 60 15.10 -0.60 8.57
C ASN A 60 14.30 -0.66 9.88
N HIS A 61 13.36 0.26 10.10
CA HIS A 61 12.53 0.21 11.30
C HIS A 61 11.81 -1.15 11.36
N PRO A 62 11.98 -1.91 12.45
CA PRO A 62 11.38 -3.23 12.55
C PRO A 62 9.87 -3.10 12.69
N GLY A 63 9.12 -3.81 11.85
CA GLY A 63 7.68 -4.01 12.03
C GLY A 63 6.80 -3.25 11.03
N SER A 64 6.94 -1.92 10.94
CA SER A 64 6.04 -1.04 10.19
C SER A 64 6.78 -0.02 9.34
N ASP A 65 6.09 0.57 8.36
CA ASP A 65 6.62 1.61 7.48
C ASP A 65 6.28 3.02 8.03
N GLY A 66 5.23 3.12 8.83
CA GLY A 66 4.88 4.32 9.59
C GLY A 66 3.96 4.01 10.77
N ALA A 67 3.65 5.04 11.56
CA ALA A 67 2.73 4.92 12.69
C ALA A 67 1.92 6.21 12.91
N MET A 68 0.74 6.07 13.50
CA MET A 68 -0.07 7.16 14.01
C MET A 68 -0.11 7.09 15.54
N SER A 69 0.16 8.22 16.22
CA SER A 69 0.02 8.30 17.68
C SER A 69 -1.45 8.41 18.04
N LEU A 70 -1.89 7.61 19.01
CA LEU A 70 -3.23 7.67 19.59
C LEU A 70 -3.21 8.30 20.99
N GLY A 71 -2.17 9.10 21.29
CA GLY A 71 -1.91 9.60 22.64
C GLY A 71 -1.61 8.46 23.62
N ASP A 72 -2.23 8.52 24.80
CA ASP A 72 -1.99 7.55 25.89
C ASP A 72 -2.56 6.15 25.60
N ILE A 73 -3.44 6.02 24.60
CA ILE A 73 -4.02 4.72 24.19
C ILE A 73 -2.98 3.87 23.45
N GLY A 74 -1.93 4.51 22.91
CA GLY A 74 -0.80 3.85 22.27
C GLY A 74 -0.54 4.35 20.86
N ARG A 75 -0.22 3.42 19.97
CA ARG A 75 0.12 3.72 18.58
C ARG A 75 -0.59 2.77 17.63
N PHE A 76 -0.76 3.22 16.40
CA PHE A 76 -1.34 2.45 15.31
C PHE A 76 -0.28 2.31 14.21
N ASP A 77 0.29 1.12 14.07
CA ASP A 77 1.35 0.77 13.13
C ASP A 77 0.76 0.47 11.74
N ILE A 78 1.43 1.00 10.71
CA ILE A 78 0.98 0.94 9.32
C ILE A 78 2.09 0.40 8.44
N SER A 79 1.74 -0.48 7.51
CA SER A 79 2.65 -0.94 6.47
C SER A 79 2.15 -0.59 5.07
N VAL A 80 3.03 -0.14 4.20
CA VAL A 80 2.73 0.24 2.82
C VAL A 80 3.21 -0.86 1.89
N ARG A 81 2.35 -1.31 0.98
CA ARG A 81 2.69 -2.38 0.04
C ARG A 81 2.20 -2.03 -1.36
N CYS A 82 3.10 -2.10 -2.33
CA CYS A 82 2.78 -1.84 -3.73
C CYS A 82 2.48 -3.13 -4.49
N PHE A 83 1.60 -3.03 -5.49
CA PHE A 83 1.46 -4.08 -6.49
C PHE A 83 2.76 -4.27 -7.28
N ASN A 84 3.17 -5.51 -7.45
CA ASN A 84 4.14 -5.93 -8.46
C ASN A 84 3.45 -6.67 -9.61
N THR A 85 4.24 -7.05 -10.63
CA THR A 85 3.76 -7.79 -11.81
C THR A 85 3.06 -9.11 -11.48
N ASN A 86 3.39 -9.75 -10.37
CA ASN A 86 2.86 -11.05 -9.95
C ASN A 86 1.79 -10.95 -8.83
N GLY A 87 1.51 -9.75 -8.31
CA GLY A 87 0.57 -9.52 -7.21
C GLY A 87 1.18 -8.70 -6.08
N ILE A 88 0.72 -8.95 -4.86
CA ILE A 88 1.17 -8.24 -3.67
C ILE A 88 1.57 -9.24 -2.58
N LYS A 89 2.69 -8.93 -1.93
CA LYS A 89 3.25 -9.67 -0.79
C LYS A 89 3.13 -8.81 0.46
N PHE A 90 2.78 -9.44 1.58
CA PHE A 90 2.55 -8.74 2.84
C PHE A 90 3.64 -8.98 3.89
N GLN A 91 4.63 -9.81 3.58
CA GLN A 91 5.75 -10.03 4.48
C GLN A 91 6.63 -8.79 4.64
N LYS A 92 7.36 -8.73 5.75
CA LYS A 92 8.46 -7.78 5.96
C LYS A 92 9.51 -7.94 4.84
N SER A 93 10.12 -6.83 4.43
CA SER A 93 11.13 -6.78 3.36
C SER A 93 12.30 -7.74 3.58
N LYS A 94 12.69 -8.00 4.84
CA LYS A 94 13.72 -8.99 5.21
C LYS A 94 13.43 -10.43 4.75
N PHE A 95 12.17 -10.76 4.50
CA PHE A 95 11.73 -12.09 4.03
C PHE A 95 11.49 -12.14 2.51
N ILE A 96 11.59 -11.00 1.84
CA ILE A 96 11.33 -10.85 0.41
C ILE A 96 12.67 -10.60 -0.29
N GLY A 97 13.02 -11.39 -1.31
CA GLY A 97 14.26 -11.24 -2.06
C GLY A 97 14.80 -12.55 -2.64
N SER A 98 15.79 -12.45 -3.53
CA SER A 98 16.46 -13.62 -4.12
C SER A 98 17.05 -14.52 -3.03
N GLY A 99 16.85 -15.83 -3.13
CA GLY A 99 17.34 -16.81 -2.16
C GLY A 99 16.55 -16.90 -0.84
N ARG A 100 15.55 -16.03 -0.62
CA ARG A 100 14.71 -16.05 0.58
C ARG A 100 13.44 -16.86 0.33
N ARG A 101 13.09 -17.74 1.27
CA ARG A 101 11.81 -18.48 1.27
C ARG A 101 11.00 -18.04 2.47
N ALA A 102 9.97 -17.23 2.23
CA ALA A 102 9.00 -16.88 3.26
C ALA A 102 8.12 -18.09 3.57
N THR A 103 7.92 -18.37 4.85
CA THR A 103 7.02 -19.39 5.38
C THR A 103 5.62 -18.80 5.64
N PRO A 104 4.61 -19.65 5.86
CA PRO A 104 3.30 -19.19 6.35
C PRO A 104 3.40 -18.43 7.69
N ASP A 105 4.31 -18.83 8.57
CA ASP A 105 4.51 -18.19 9.87
C ASP A 105 5.09 -16.78 9.72
N ASP A 106 6.05 -16.58 8.79
CA ASP A 106 6.59 -15.25 8.48
C ASP A 106 5.51 -14.28 7.97
N LEU A 107 4.54 -14.81 7.21
CA LEU A 107 3.38 -14.04 6.77
C LEU A 107 2.49 -13.65 7.94
N LEU A 108 2.14 -14.61 8.81
CA LEU A 108 1.32 -14.34 9.99
C LEU A 108 1.99 -13.31 10.90
N GLU A 109 3.28 -13.50 11.22
CA GLU A 109 4.07 -12.55 12.03
C GLU A 109 4.06 -11.15 11.41
N SER A 110 4.15 -11.05 10.08
CA SER A 110 4.12 -9.76 9.39
C SER A 110 2.75 -9.10 9.50
N LEU A 111 1.68 -9.85 9.24
CA LEU A 111 0.30 -9.35 9.31
C LEU A 111 -0.09 -8.93 10.74
N GLU A 112 0.37 -9.67 11.75
CA GLU A 112 0.08 -9.39 13.16
C GLU A 112 0.90 -8.22 13.72
N SER A 113 1.97 -7.81 13.03
CA SER A 113 2.85 -6.73 13.49
C SER A 113 2.39 -5.31 13.14
N VAL A 114 1.28 -5.17 12.42
CA VAL A 114 0.68 -3.88 12.05
C VAL A 114 -0.84 -3.95 12.09
N GLU A 115 -1.49 -2.84 12.37
CA GLU A 115 -2.96 -2.76 12.38
C GLU A 115 -3.52 -2.52 10.98
N CYS A 116 -2.78 -1.84 10.10
CA CYS A 116 -3.25 -1.52 8.76
C CYS A 116 -2.18 -1.68 7.69
N TYR A 117 -2.62 -2.14 6.53
CA TYR A 117 -1.87 -2.08 5.29
C TYR A 117 -2.46 -1.04 4.35
N VAL A 118 -1.64 -0.09 3.90
CA VAL A 118 -1.97 0.76 2.75
C VAL A 118 -1.46 0.08 1.50
N VAL A 119 -2.38 -0.56 0.76
CA VAL A 119 -2.07 -1.17 -0.52
C VAL A 119 -2.12 -0.12 -1.62
N VAL A 120 -1.03 -0.01 -2.38
CA VAL A 120 -0.84 1.01 -3.40
C VAL A 120 -0.85 0.35 -4.78
N ASP A 121 -1.84 0.69 -5.59
CA ASP A 121 -1.98 0.21 -6.95
C ASP A 121 -1.36 1.19 -7.95
N LEU A 122 -0.23 0.75 -8.50
CA LEU A 122 0.57 1.47 -9.48
C LEU A 122 0.23 1.07 -10.92
N ARG A 123 -0.64 0.07 -11.14
CA ARG A 123 -0.90 -0.52 -12.47
C ARG A 123 -1.47 0.51 -13.45
N GLN A 124 -2.20 1.50 -12.93
CA GLN A 124 -2.86 2.56 -13.70
C GLN A 124 -2.13 3.90 -13.61
N PHE A 125 -0.87 3.93 -13.15
CA PHE A 125 -0.07 5.16 -13.13
C PHE A 125 -0.16 5.87 -14.50
N PRO A 126 -0.42 7.20 -14.54
CA PRO A 126 -0.28 8.19 -13.46
C PRO A 126 -1.41 8.27 -12.43
N LEU A 127 -2.48 7.48 -12.56
CA LEU A 127 -3.50 7.35 -11.53
C LEU A 127 -3.10 6.27 -10.52
N LEU A 128 -2.93 6.66 -9.26
CA LEU A 128 -2.68 5.77 -8.14
C LEU A 128 -3.94 5.54 -7.33
N ARG A 129 -4.10 4.31 -6.82
CA ARG A 129 -5.14 3.98 -5.85
C ARG A 129 -4.51 3.50 -4.56
N PHE A 130 -5.00 4.01 -3.44
CA PHE A 130 -4.58 3.62 -2.10
C PHE A 130 -5.75 2.96 -1.39
N TYR A 131 -5.56 1.70 -1.01
CA TYR A 131 -6.54 0.89 -0.28
C TYR A 131 -6.05 0.71 1.16
N PRO A 132 -6.64 1.41 2.15
CA PRO A 132 -6.40 1.13 3.55
C PRO A 132 -7.14 -0.15 3.94
N ILE A 133 -6.38 -1.18 4.33
CA ILE A 133 -6.88 -2.52 4.64
C ILE A 133 -6.49 -2.88 6.08
N ASP A 134 -7.47 -3.17 6.93
CA ASP A 134 -7.23 -3.71 8.27
C ASP A 134 -6.54 -5.08 8.18
N SER A 135 -5.45 -5.28 8.94
CA SER A 135 -4.69 -6.52 8.94
C SER A 135 -5.53 -7.74 9.34
N LYS A 136 -6.58 -7.57 10.14
CA LYS A 136 -7.54 -8.64 10.50
C LYS A 136 -8.27 -9.20 9.29
N LEU A 137 -8.53 -8.38 8.27
CA LEU A 137 -9.16 -8.85 7.02
C LEU A 137 -8.18 -9.71 6.21
N LEU A 138 -6.90 -9.35 6.19
CA LEU A 138 -5.86 -10.15 5.56
C LEU A 138 -5.63 -11.47 6.31
N LEU A 139 -5.60 -11.44 7.65
CA LEU A 139 -5.53 -12.65 8.48
C LEU A 139 -6.71 -13.60 8.19
N ARG A 140 -7.92 -13.05 7.99
CA ARG A 140 -9.08 -13.84 7.56
C ARG A 140 -8.87 -14.48 6.18
N LEU A 141 -8.27 -13.78 5.23
CA LEU A 141 -7.92 -14.37 3.93
C LEU A 141 -6.90 -15.50 4.07
N VAL A 142 -5.93 -15.39 4.97
CA VAL A 142 -4.98 -16.48 5.26
C VAL A 142 -5.72 -17.71 5.78
N ARG A 143 -6.60 -17.54 6.77
CA ARG A 143 -7.42 -18.64 7.33
C ARG A 143 -8.32 -19.31 6.28
N GLN A 144 -8.72 -18.59 5.24
CA GLN A 144 -9.52 -19.10 4.13
C GLN A 144 -8.67 -19.73 3.00
N GLY A 145 -7.35 -19.77 3.12
CA GLY A 145 -6.44 -20.20 2.05
C GLY A 145 -6.42 -19.24 0.84
N LYS A 146 -6.97 -18.03 0.99
CA LYS A 146 -7.06 -17.03 -0.08
C LYS A 146 -5.82 -16.15 -0.21
N LEU A 147 -5.06 -16.01 0.87
CA LEU A 147 -3.76 -15.35 0.93
C LEU A 147 -2.73 -16.34 1.46
N THR A 148 -1.57 -16.47 0.80
CA THR A 148 -0.49 -17.38 1.20
C THR A 148 0.84 -16.63 1.26
N ALA A 149 1.91 -17.30 1.69
CA ALA A 149 3.25 -16.71 1.69
C ALA A 149 3.74 -16.28 0.29
N SER A 150 3.13 -16.77 -0.79
CA SER A 150 3.42 -16.29 -2.14
C SER A 150 2.76 -14.93 -2.45
N GLY A 151 1.85 -14.47 -1.59
CA GLY A 151 1.05 -13.27 -1.76
C GLY A 151 -0.35 -13.55 -2.29
N ILE A 152 -1.01 -12.50 -2.78
CA ILE A 152 -2.28 -12.57 -3.52
C ILE A 152 -2.08 -11.93 -4.89
N THR A 153 -2.56 -12.61 -5.94
CA THR A 153 -2.46 -12.09 -7.31
C THR A 153 -3.41 -10.91 -7.51
N SER A 154 -3.10 -10.01 -8.44
CA SER A 154 -3.90 -8.82 -8.67
C SER A 154 -5.36 -9.14 -9.02
N LYS A 155 -5.59 -10.14 -9.89
CA LYS A 155 -6.93 -10.62 -10.21
C LYS A 155 -7.71 -11.09 -8.97
N ARG A 156 -7.07 -11.81 -8.05
CA ARG A 156 -7.71 -12.30 -6.82
C ARG A 156 -7.96 -11.17 -5.82
N PHE A 157 -7.05 -10.21 -5.75
CA PHE A 157 -7.24 -9.01 -4.92
C PHE A 157 -8.42 -8.18 -5.44
N ASP A 158 -8.47 -7.91 -6.75
CA ASP A 158 -9.55 -7.13 -7.37
C ASP A 158 -10.91 -7.81 -7.15
N ALA A 159 -10.98 -9.14 -7.34
CA ALA A 159 -12.19 -9.92 -7.04
C ALA A 159 -12.57 -9.83 -5.55
N TRP A 160 -11.60 -9.98 -4.66
CA TRP A 160 -11.83 -9.87 -3.23
C TRP A 160 -12.37 -8.49 -2.82
N ILE A 161 -11.79 -7.41 -3.35
CA ILE A 161 -12.27 -6.04 -3.10
C ILE A 161 -13.72 -5.91 -3.59
N ALA A 162 -14.01 -6.32 -4.83
CA ALA A 162 -15.34 -6.22 -5.42
C ALA A 162 -16.39 -7.06 -4.68
N GLU A 163 -16.02 -8.23 -4.17
CA GLU A 163 -16.92 -9.14 -3.44
C GLU A 163 -17.16 -8.69 -2.00
N SER A 164 -16.13 -8.19 -1.32
CA SER A 164 -16.15 -8.00 0.13
C SER A 164 -16.51 -6.58 0.55
N PHE A 165 -16.33 -5.59 -0.34
CA PHE A 165 -16.46 -4.19 0.03
C PHE A 165 -17.42 -3.39 -0.86
N PHE A 166 -18.08 -2.42 -0.22
CA PHE A 166 -18.72 -1.30 -0.88
C PHE A 166 -17.71 -0.17 -0.97
N THR A 167 -17.19 0.08 -2.18
CA THR A 167 -16.10 1.03 -2.40
C THR A 167 -16.62 2.44 -2.62
N THR A 168 -16.14 3.39 -1.82
CA THR A 168 -16.27 4.82 -2.07
C THR A 168 -14.91 5.36 -2.52
N THR A 169 -14.88 6.16 -3.58
CA THR A 169 -13.63 6.72 -4.10
C THR A 169 -13.51 8.19 -3.75
N HIS A 170 -12.40 8.58 -3.13
CA HIS A 170 -12.05 9.97 -2.85
C HIS A 170 -10.89 10.37 -3.74
N ARG A 171 -11.14 11.27 -4.69
CA ARG A 171 -10.12 11.73 -5.62
C ARG A 171 -9.44 12.99 -5.09
N ILE A 172 -8.12 13.00 -5.09
CA ILE A 172 -7.30 14.10 -4.60
C ILE A 172 -6.40 14.59 -5.72
N SER A 173 -6.38 15.91 -5.91
CA SER A 173 -5.43 16.58 -6.78
C SER A 173 -4.18 16.93 -5.97
N LEU A 174 -3.07 16.23 -6.23
CA LEU A 174 -1.79 16.52 -5.59
C LEU A 174 -1.22 17.82 -6.20
N GLY A 175 -1.28 18.92 -5.45
CA GLY A 175 -0.84 20.24 -5.92
C GLY A 175 -1.57 21.43 -5.27
N GLN A 176 -2.68 21.17 -4.58
CA GLN A 176 -3.31 22.09 -3.66
C GLN A 176 -2.96 21.62 -2.25
N GLU A 177 -2.55 22.50 -1.34
CA GLU A 177 -2.27 22.15 0.06
C GLU A 177 -3.52 21.51 0.69
N THR A 178 -3.58 20.18 0.70
CA THR A 178 -4.63 19.45 1.41
C THR A 178 -4.32 19.54 2.90
N GLY A 179 -5.09 20.34 3.63
CA GLY A 179 -5.28 20.12 5.06
C GLY A 179 -5.66 18.66 5.27
N ALA A 180 -4.99 17.99 6.21
CA ALA A 180 -5.18 16.58 6.47
C ALA A 180 -6.66 16.21 6.53
N LEU A 181 -7.05 15.10 5.90
CA LEU A 181 -8.36 14.50 6.09
C LEU A 181 -8.46 14.06 7.56
N GLY A 182 -9.02 14.94 8.39
CA GLY A 182 -9.33 14.71 9.80
C GLY A 182 -10.63 13.94 10.00
#